data_AF-A0A3Q7HE66-F1
#
_entry.id   AF-A0A3Q7HE66-F1
#
_cell.length_a   1.000
_cell.length_b   1.000
_cell.length_c   1.000
_cell.angle_alpha   90.00
_cell.angle_beta   90.00
_cell.angle_gamma   90.00
#
_symmetry.space_group_name_H-M   'P 1'
#
loop_
_entity.id
_entity.type
_entity.pdbx_description
1 polymer ?
#
loop_
_entity_poly.entity_id
_entity_poly.type
_entity_poly.pdbx_seq_one_letter_code
_entity_poly.pdbx_strand_id
1 'polypeptide(L)'
;MTRNKVNYALIEDDTKRKFSYTKRLKGLLKKSDELKTLCDVEVSTVIYDPYRNELYAFPNNNVVRNTFIKIKELPTLDRSKKMMTREEFTMRRIKKLEEKLQKVHELMIKADDGEGSTSNAPQPIVESMLSSRDNFEGPMDPSPLLFSEMFPPMVP
;
A
#
# COMPACT_ATOMS: atom_id res chain seq x y z
N MET A 1 -5.43 9.12 -24.14
CA MET A 1 -4.31 8.24 -23.75
C MET A 1 -4.84 7.19 -22.79
N THR A 2 -4.76 5.91 -23.16
CA THR A 2 -5.18 4.78 -22.31
C THR A 2 -4.21 4.65 -21.15
N ARG A 3 -4.72 4.66 -19.92
CA ARG A 3 -3.90 4.54 -18.71
C ARG A 3 -3.58 3.07 -18.48
N ASN A 4 -2.31 2.70 -18.60
CA ASN A 4 -1.87 1.35 -18.26
C ASN A 4 -2.10 1.08 -16.77
N LYS A 5 -2.50 -0.16 -16.46
CA LYS A 5 -2.62 -0.63 -15.09
C LYS A 5 -1.25 -0.56 -14.41
N VAL A 6 -1.23 -0.08 -13.18
CA VAL A 6 0.00 0.09 -12.40
C VAL A 6 0.22 -1.14 -11.55
N ASN A 7 1.43 -1.70 -11.61
CA ASN A 7 1.88 -2.75 -10.70
C ASN A 7 2.28 -2.12 -9.34
N TYR A 8 1.81 -2.73 -8.24
CA TYR A 8 2.09 -2.26 -6.87
C TYR A 8 3.41 -2.85 -6.35
N ALA A 9 4.49 -2.63 -7.11
CA ALA A 9 5.85 -2.99 -6.76
C ALA A 9 6.72 -1.73 -6.71
N LEU A 10 7.96 -1.86 -6.22
CA LEU A 10 8.95 -0.80 -6.32
C LEU A 10 9.19 -0.46 -7.80
N ILE A 11 9.25 0.82 -8.13
CA ILE A 11 9.64 1.27 -9.48
C ILE A 11 11.17 1.28 -9.50
N GLU A 12 11.78 0.33 -10.20
CA GLU A 12 13.25 0.18 -10.29
C GLU A 12 13.94 1.47 -10.80
N ASP A 13 13.39 2.05 -11.87
CA ASP A 13 13.92 3.28 -12.47
C ASP A 13 13.73 4.49 -11.54
N ASP A 14 14.84 5.00 -11.00
CA ASP A 14 14.89 6.12 -10.05
C ASP A 14 14.20 7.39 -10.56
N THR A 15 14.37 7.72 -11.84
CA THR A 15 13.80 8.94 -12.43
C THR A 15 12.29 8.81 -12.54
N LYS A 16 11.82 7.66 -13.04
CA LYS A 16 10.37 7.36 -13.09
C LYS A 16 9.78 7.26 -11.68
N ARG A 17 10.52 6.70 -10.72
CA ARG A 17 10.10 6.59 -9.31
C ARG A 17 9.93 7.98 -8.70
N LYS A 18 10.89 8.89 -8.89
CA LYS A 18 10.81 10.28 -8.40
C LYS A 18 9.64 11.04 -9.00
N PHE A 19 9.44 10.96 -10.31
CA PHE A 19 8.31 11.60 -10.98
C PHE A 19 6.95 11.04 -10.53
N SER A 20 6.86 9.72 -10.40
CA SER A 20 5.68 9.03 -9.87
C SER A 20 5.40 9.45 -8.41
N TYR A 21 6.43 9.51 -7.57
CA TYR A 21 6.34 9.98 -6.18
C TYR A 21 5.75 11.39 -6.12
N THR A 22 6.32 12.37 -6.83
CA THR A 22 5.81 13.75 -6.80
C THR A 22 4.35 13.84 -7.26
N LYS A 23 3.98 13.12 -8.32
CA LYS A 23 2.59 13.07 -8.81
C LYS A 23 1.64 12.42 -7.80
N ARG A 24 2.03 11.29 -7.21
CA ARG A 24 1.20 10.56 -6.24
C ARG A 24 1.08 11.30 -4.91
N LEU A 25 2.15 11.93 -4.43
CA LEU A 25 2.14 12.78 -3.24
C LEU A 25 1.14 13.91 -3.42
N LYS A 26 1.24 14.68 -4.52
CA LYS A 26 0.29 15.76 -4.82
C LYS A 26 -1.15 15.24 -4.90
N GLY A 27 -1.36 14.08 -5.54
CA GLY A 27 -2.69 13.46 -5.65
C GLY A 27 -3.25 13.01 -4.30
N LEU A 28 -2.43 12.40 -3.45
CA LEU A 28 -2.81 11.97 -2.11
C LEU A 28 -3.22 13.16 -1.24
N LEU A 29 -2.42 14.22 -1.23
CA LEU A 29 -2.71 15.43 -0.46
C LEU A 29 -3.99 16.12 -0.92
N LYS A 30 -4.22 16.19 -2.25
CA LYS A 30 -5.48 16.70 -2.80
C LYS A 30 -6.66 15.86 -2.30
N LYS A 31 -6.53 14.53 -2.28
CA LYS A 31 -7.59 13.64 -1.79
C LYS A 31 -7.82 13.78 -0.28
N SER A 32 -6.77 13.99 0.51
CA SER A 32 -6.90 14.28 1.94
C SER A 32 -7.65 15.59 2.18
N ASP A 33 -7.37 16.63 1.41
CA ASP A 33 -8.03 17.93 1.50
C ASP A 33 -9.51 17.89 1.03
N GLU A 34 -9.77 17.18 -0.07
CA GLU A 34 -11.14 16.90 -0.54
C GLU A 34 -11.93 16.12 0.53
N LEU A 35 -11.33 15.08 1.15
CA LEU A 35 -12.00 14.29 2.19
C LEU A 35 -12.29 15.13 3.43
N LYS A 36 -11.33 15.93 3.88
CA LYS A 36 -11.48 16.88 4.99
C LYS A 36 -12.66 17.82 4.73
N THR A 37 -12.73 18.40 3.53
CA THR A 37 -13.75 19.40 3.17
C THR A 37 -15.13 18.80 2.97
N LEU A 38 -15.23 17.66 2.28
CA LEU A 38 -16.52 17.06 1.92
C LEU A 38 -17.21 16.36 3.09
N CYS A 39 -16.43 15.81 4.01
CA CYS A 39 -16.96 15.04 5.13
C CYS A 39 -16.85 15.76 6.48
N ASP A 40 -16.24 16.94 6.52
CA ASP A 40 -15.96 17.71 7.75
C ASP A 40 -15.24 16.84 8.81
N VAL A 41 -14.16 16.19 8.39
CA VAL A 41 -13.36 15.29 9.25
C VAL A 41 -11.92 15.77 9.39
N GLU A 42 -11.32 15.55 10.55
CA GLU A 42 -9.89 15.79 10.76
C GLU A 42 -9.07 14.73 9.99
N VAL A 43 -8.29 15.17 9.00
CA VAL A 43 -7.39 14.31 8.21
C VAL A 43 -5.95 14.78 8.40
N SER A 44 -5.10 13.86 8.87
CA SER A 44 -3.67 14.09 9.05
C SER A 44 -2.86 13.06 8.28
N THR A 45 -1.78 13.50 7.63
CA THR A 45 -0.92 12.62 6.83
C THR A 45 0.55 12.93 7.08
N VAL A 46 1.35 11.89 7.27
CA VAL A 46 2.81 11.95 7.43
C VAL A 46 3.46 11.07 6.38
N ILE A 47 4.37 11.65 5.60
CA ILE A 47 5.09 10.94 4.54
C ILE A 47 6.55 11.32 4.65
N TYR A 48 7.44 10.34 4.76
CA TYR A 48 8.86 10.57 4.61
C TYR A 48 9.21 10.73 3.13
N ASP A 49 9.88 11.84 2.77
CA ASP A 49 10.37 12.10 1.42
C ASP A 49 11.80 11.55 1.28
N PRO A 50 11.99 10.41 0.59
CA PRO A 50 13.32 9.82 0.42
C PRO A 50 14.23 10.66 -0.49
N TYR A 51 13.71 11.64 -1.23
CA TYR A 51 14.47 12.49 -2.14
C TYR A 51 14.90 13.82 -1.54
N ARG A 52 14.20 14.28 -0.50
CA ARG A 52 14.54 15.51 0.25
C ARG A 52 15.12 15.22 1.63
N ASN A 53 15.00 13.98 2.11
CA ASN A 53 15.31 13.61 3.49
C ASN A 53 14.53 14.45 4.51
N GLU A 54 13.26 14.74 4.18
CA GLU A 54 12.37 15.59 4.96
C GLU A 54 11.03 14.87 5.21
N LEU A 55 10.34 15.27 6.27
CA LEU A 55 8.98 14.81 6.56
C LEU A 55 7.97 15.77 5.93
N TYR A 56 7.09 15.22 5.08
CA TYR A 56 5.91 15.91 4.61
C TYR A 56 4.76 15.70 5.61
N ALA A 57 4.27 16.80 6.19
CA ALA A 57 3.15 16.80 7.12
C ALA A 57 1.97 17.62 6.56
N PHE A 58 0.80 17.00 6.48
CA PHE A 58 -0.45 17.67 6.10
C PHE A 58 -1.47 17.59 7.23
N PRO A 59 -2.18 18.69 7.57
CA PRO A 59 -2.12 20.01 6.92
C PRO A 59 -0.95 20.88 7.41
N ASN A 60 -0.48 20.68 8.63
CA ASN A 60 0.74 21.25 9.18
C ASN A 60 1.27 20.37 10.33
N ASN A 61 2.52 20.59 10.74
CA ASN A 61 3.19 19.78 11.76
C ASN A 61 2.46 19.75 13.12
N ASN A 62 1.86 20.88 13.53
CA ASN A 62 1.21 20.98 14.84
C ASN A 62 -0.11 20.19 14.86
N VAL A 63 -0.94 20.37 13.82
CA VAL A 63 -2.19 19.61 13.67
C VAL A 63 -1.90 18.12 13.62
N VAL A 64 -0.95 17.71 12.78
CA VAL A 64 -0.55 16.30 12.67
C VAL A 64 -0.12 15.75 14.04
N ARG A 65 0.78 16.41 14.76
CA ARG A 65 1.19 15.96 16.10
C ARG A 65 0.00 15.80 17.04
N ASN A 66 -0.88 16.79 17.08
CA ASN A 66 -2.06 16.76 17.93
C ASN A 66 -2.98 15.60 17.57
N THR A 67 -3.23 15.36 16.28
CA THR A 67 -4.02 14.20 15.82
C THR A 67 -3.38 12.88 16.28
N PHE A 68 -2.05 12.75 16.16
CA PHE A 68 -1.33 11.54 16.59
C PHE A 68 -1.42 11.31 18.10
N ILE A 69 -1.30 12.38 18.90
CA ILE A 69 -1.46 12.31 20.36
C ILE A 69 -2.86 11.83 20.70
N LYS A 70 -3.91 12.45 20.12
CA LYS A 70 -5.30 12.02 20.30
C LYS A 70 -5.48 10.54 19.96
N ILE A 71 -4.96 10.08 18.81
CA ILE A 71 -5.07 8.66 18.40
C ILE A 71 -4.36 7.73 19.38
N LYS A 72 -3.23 8.15 19.97
CA LYS A 72 -2.48 7.36 20.94
C LYS A 72 -3.20 7.24 22.29
N GLU A 73 -3.96 8.27 22.67
CA GLU A 73 -4.76 8.32 23.90
C GLU A 73 -6.08 7.53 23.80
N LEU A 74 -6.51 7.17 22.59
CA LEU A 74 -7.70 6.33 22.40
C LEU A 74 -7.50 4.90 22.94
N PRO A 75 -8.56 4.25 23.46
CA PRO A 75 -8.53 2.83 23.78
C PRO A 75 -8.06 1.97 22.61
N THR A 76 -7.33 0.90 22.91
CA THR A 76 -6.73 0.00 21.90
C THR A 76 -7.74 -0.57 20.91
N LEU A 77 -8.96 -0.87 21.38
CA LEU A 77 -10.06 -1.36 20.57
C LEU A 77 -10.50 -0.33 19.52
N ASP A 78 -10.64 0.94 19.91
CA ASP A 78 -11.06 2.01 19.01
C ASP A 78 -9.97 2.38 18.01
N ARG A 79 -8.70 2.34 18.44
CA ARG A 79 -7.54 2.59 17.58
C ARG A 79 -7.43 1.56 16.44
N SER A 80 -7.68 0.28 16.73
CA SER A 80 -7.45 -0.82 15.78
C SER A 80 -8.65 -1.11 14.87
N LYS A 81 -9.88 -0.79 15.30
CA LYS A 81 -11.13 -1.17 14.61
C LYS A 81 -11.19 -0.86 13.12
N LYS A 82 -10.59 0.24 12.67
CA LYS A 82 -10.56 0.67 11.27
C LYS A 82 -9.14 0.91 10.75
N MET A 83 -8.13 0.45 11.49
CA MET A 83 -6.74 0.58 11.05
C MET A 83 -6.51 -0.33 9.85
N MET A 84 -5.64 0.13 8.94
CA MET A 84 -5.23 -0.64 7.78
C MET A 84 -3.71 -0.61 7.74
N THR A 85 -3.08 -1.75 8.04
CA THR A 85 -1.62 -1.87 7.95
C THR A 85 -1.19 -2.23 6.52
N ARG A 86 0.10 -2.08 6.24
CA ARG A 86 0.68 -2.52 4.97
C ARG A 86 0.55 -4.04 4.83
N GLU A 87 0.81 -4.77 5.90
CA GLU A 87 0.77 -6.22 5.99
C GLU A 87 -0.66 -6.71 5.74
N GLU A 88 -1.66 -6.13 6.41
CA GLU A 88 -3.08 -6.42 6.17
C GLU A 88 -3.50 -6.12 4.73
N PHE A 89 -2.98 -5.05 4.14
CA PHE A 89 -3.31 -4.68 2.78
C PHE A 89 -2.77 -5.68 1.79
N THR A 90 -1.52 -6.09 1.96
CA THR A 90 -0.87 -7.11 1.15
C THR A 90 -1.60 -8.44 1.28
N MET A 91 -1.93 -8.89 2.49
CA MET A 91 -2.69 -10.13 2.71
C MET A 91 -4.06 -10.10 2.03
N ARG A 92 -4.82 -8.99 2.13
CA ARG A 92 -6.11 -8.84 1.42
C ARG A 92 -5.95 -8.93 -0.09
N ARG A 93 -4.80 -8.52 -0.64
CA ARG A 93 -4.52 -8.62 -2.09
C ARG A 93 -4.14 -10.04 -2.49
N ILE A 94 -3.31 -10.72 -1.71
CA ILE A 94 -2.96 -12.12 -1.90
C ILE A 94 -4.23 -12.97 -1.93
N LYS A 95 -5.10 -12.84 -0.94
CA LYS A 95 -6.38 -13.55 -0.88
C LYS A 95 -7.24 -13.32 -2.15
N LYS A 96 -7.33 -12.07 -2.62
CA LYS A 96 -8.07 -11.75 -3.86
C LYS A 96 -7.45 -12.36 -5.11
N LEU A 97 -6.13 -12.58 -5.13
CA LEU A 97 -5.45 -13.25 -6.24
C LEU A 97 -5.70 -14.75 -6.17
N GLU A 98 -5.65 -15.36 -4.99
CA GLU A 98 -5.97 -16.77 -4.76
C GLU A 98 -7.42 -17.10 -5.17
N GLU A 99 -8.39 -16.26 -4.78
CA GLU A 99 -9.80 -16.42 -5.19
C GLU A 99 -9.97 -16.36 -6.71
N LYS A 100 -9.21 -15.49 -7.40
CA LYS A 100 -9.23 -15.42 -8.87
C LYS A 100 -8.59 -16.65 -9.50
N LEU A 101 -7.49 -17.12 -8.91
CA LEU A 101 -6.79 -18.31 -9.38
C LEU A 101 -7.69 -19.55 -9.25
N GLN A 102 -8.39 -19.70 -8.12
CA GLN A 102 -9.36 -20.79 -7.91
C GLN A 102 -10.49 -20.76 -8.96
N LYS A 103 -11.04 -19.59 -9.28
CA LYS A 103 -12.06 -19.46 -10.33
C LYS A 103 -11.56 -19.88 -11.70
N VAL A 104 -10.32 -19.52 -12.05
CA VAL A 104 -9.71 -19.94 -13.32
C VAL A 104 -9.52 -21.46 -13.34
N HIS A 105 -9.04 -22.04 -12.24
CA HIS A 105 -8.86 -23.49 -12.11
C HIS A 105 -10.20 -24.25 -12.24
N GLU A 106 -11.27 -23.75 -11.62
CA GLU A 106 -12.61 -24.34 -11.74
C GLU A 106 -13.16 -24.27 -13.18
N LEU A 107 -12.91 -23.17 -13.90
CA LEU A 107 -13.30 -23.03 -15.31
C LEU A 107 -12.51 -23.97 -16.22
N MET A 108 -11.24 -24.24 -15.89
CA MET A 108 -10.43 -25.20 -16.65
C MET A 108 -10.92 -26.64 -16.46
N ILE A 109 -11.24 -27.06 -15.23
CA ILE A 109 -11.78 -28.41 -14.96
C ILE A 109 -13.12 -28.64 -15.68
N LYS A 110 -14.03 -27.65 -15.66
CA LYS A 110 -15.33 -27.76 -16.35
C LYS A 110 -15.24 -27.85 -17.88
N ALA A 111 -14.12 -27.43 -18.46
CA ALA A 111 -13.90 -27.51 -19.91
C ALA A 111 -13.47 -28.91 -20.36
N ASP A 112 -12.97 -29.76 -19.46
CA ASP A 112 -12.49 -31.10 -19.78
C ASP A 112 -13.62 -32.17 -19.70
N ASP A 113 -14.74 -31.88 -19.04
CA ASP A 113 -15.90 -32.80 -18.89
C ASP A 113 -16.94 -32.71 -20.03
N GLY A 114 -16.68 -31.92 -21.09
CA GLY A 114 -17.58 -31.73 -22.22
C GLY A 114 -16.96 -32.16 -23.56
N GLU A 115 -17.43 -33.28 -24.12
CA GLU A 115 -17.11 -33.70 -25.49
C GLU A 115 -17.44 -32.59 -26.51
N GLY A 116 -16.50 -32.28 -27.40
CA GLY A 116 -16.78 -31.55 -28.65
C GLY A 116 -15.77 -30.48 -29.03
N SER A 117 -14.86 -30.83 -29.95
CA SER A 117 -13.97 -29.97 -30.73
C SER A 117 -14.43 -28.51 -30.90
N THR A 118 -13.59 -27.54 -30.50
CA THR A 118 -13.05 -26.52 -31.41
C THR A 118 -11.79 -25.90 -30.82
N SER A 119 -10.77 -25.77 -31.66
CA SER A 119 -9.52 -25.06 -31.41
C SER A 119 -9.78 -23.59 -31.08
N ASN A 120 -9.72 -23.21 -29.81
CA ASN A 120 -9.39 -21.85 -29.36
C ASN A 120 -9.16 -21.86 -27.85
N ALA A 121 -8.04 -22.47 -27.42
CA ALA A 121 -7.57 -22.36 -26.05
C ALA A 121 -7.16 -20.90 -25.76
N PRO A 122 -7.71 -20.23 -24.74
CA PRO A 122 -7.16 -18.97 -24.26
C PRO A 122 -5.78 -19.25 -23.67
N GLN A 123 -4.73 -18.68 -24.26
CA GLN A 123 -3.39 -18.83 -23.67
C GLN A 123 -3.37 -18.18 -22.28
N PRO A 124 -2.78 -18.86 -21.27
CA PRO A 124 -2.58 -18.25 -19.97
C PRO A 124 -1.65 -17.05 -20.13
N ILE A 125 -2.03 -15.89 -19.58
CA ILE A 125 -1.09 -14.80 -19.35
C ILE A 125 -0.15 -15.28 -18.24
N VAL A 126 0.92 -15.94 -18.64
CA VAL A 126 2.11 -16.14 -17.81
C VAL A 126 2.79 -14.79 -17.66
N GLU A 127 2.34 -13.98 -16.70
CA GLU A 127 3.16 -12.89 -16.19
C GLU A 127 4.32 -13.58 -15.44
N SER A 128 5.49 -13.56 -16.06
CA SER A 128 6.70 -14.25 -15.62
C SER A 128 7.06 -13.88 -14.18
N MET A 129 6.66 -14.72 -13.23
CA MET A 129 7.12 -14.70 -11.84
C MET A 129 8.50 -15.38 -11.74
N LEU A 130 9.50 -14.87 -12.45
CA LEU A 130 10.90 -15.28 -12.29
C LEU A 130 11.86 -14.09 -12.43
N SER A 131 12.04 -13.39 -11.31
CA SER A 131 13.31 -12.82 -10.81
C SER A 131 12.95 -12.13 -9.49
N SER A 132 13.41 -12.49 -8.29
CA SER A 132 14.63 -13.18 -7.91
C SER A 132 14.35 -13.95 -6.62
N ARG A 133 14.80 -15.21 -6.56
CA ARG A 133 15.15 -15.85 -5.28
C ARG A 133 16.44 -15.18 -4.84
N ASP A 134 16.38 -14.34 -3.83
CA ASP A 134 17.51 -14.10 -2.95
C ASP A 134 17.07 -14.43 -1.53
N ASN A 135 17.76 -15.42 -0.98
CA ASN A 135 17.62 -15.89 0.38
C ASN A 135 17.97 -14.75 1.35
N PHE A 136 17.08 -14.46 2.29
CA PHE A 136 17.46 -13.78 3.51
C PHE A 136 16.83 -14.51 4.69
N GLU A 137 17.51 -15.55 5.16
CA GLU A 137 17.37 -16.01 6.54
C GLU A 137 18.03 -14.95 7.43
N GLY A 138 17.21 -14.13 8.07
CA GLY A 138 17.58 -13.21 9.14
C GLY A 138 16.54 -13.31 10.26
N PRO A 139 16.93 -13.11 11.52
CA PRO A 139 16.14 -13.58 12.66
C PRO A 139 14.83 -12.81 12.82
N MET A 140 13.78 -13.57 13.14
CA MET A 140 12.54 -13.07 13.74
C MET A 140 12.86 -12.43 15.09
N ASP A 141 12.81 -11.10 15.16
CA ASP A 141 12.68 -10.37 16.41
C ASP A 141 11.66 -9.22 16.21
N PRO A 142 10.46 -9.29 16.83
CA PRO A 142 9.48 -8.24 16.80
C PRO A 142 9.74 -7.28 17.97
N SER A 143 10.77 -6.43 17.85
CA SER A 143 11.04 -5.40 18.85
C SER A 143 10.53 -4.02 18.38
N PRO A 144 9.58 -3.38 19.10
CA PRO A 144 8.99 -2.11 18.71
C PRO A 144 9.86 -0.95 19.21
N LEU A 145 10.88 -0.56 18.43
CA LEU A 145 11.64 0.65 18.72
C LEU A 145 10.99 1.89 18.10
N LEU A 146 10.10 2.46 18.92
CA LEU A 146 10.14 3.84 19.39
C LEU A 146 10.17 4.97 18.35
N PHE A 147 8.97 5.40 17.97
CA PHE A 147 8.63 6.72 17.42
C PHE A 147 9.19 7.93 18.22
N SER A 148 9.77 7.69 19.39
CA SER A 148 10.49 8.68 20.22
C SER A 148 11.84 9.10 19.64
N GLU A 149 12.46 8.31 18.75
CA GLU A 149 13.76 8.68 18.15
C GLU A 149 13.61 9.54 16.88
N MET A 150 12.42 9.58 16.28
CA MET A 150 12.17 10.38 15.06
C MET A 150 11.90 11.87 15.32
N PHE A 151 11.77 12.28 16.59
CA PHE A 151 11.56 13.67 16.97
C PHE A 151 12.47 14.04 18.14
N PRO A 152 13.72 14.48 17.89
CA PRO A 152 14.51 15.08 18.96
C PRO A 152 13.78 16.32 19.50
N PRO A 153 13.76 16.54 20.83
CA PRO A 153 13.25 17.77 21.40
C PRO A 153 14.10 18.93 20.89
N MET A 154 13.46 19.96 20.32
CA MET A 154 14.11 21.26 20.19
C MET A 154 14.29 21.79 21.61
N VAL A 155 15.55 21.82 22.05
CA VAL A 155 15.98 22.55 23.24
C VAL A 155 15.70 24.04 23.00
N PRO A 156 15.19 24.80 24.00
CA PRO A 156 14.81 26.21 23.85
C PRO A 156 15.97 27.12 23.44
#